data_AF-A0A7Y2K6X7-F1
#
_entry.id   AF-A0A7Y2K6X7-F1
#
_cell.length_a   1.000
_cell.length_b   1.000
_cell.length_c   1.000
_cell.angle_alpha   90.00
_cell.angle_beta   90.00
_cell.angle_gamma   90.00
#
_symmetry.space_group_name_H-M   'P 1'
#
loop_
_entity.id
_entity.type
_entity.pdbx_description
1 polymer ?
#
loop_
_entity_poly.entity_id
_entity_poly.type
_entity_poly.pdbx_seq_one_letter_code
_entity_poly.pdbx_strand_id
1 'polypeptide(L)'
;MGCQNEQNPVDPFFNSNQTEFSKATIPYGSTIDSAVFYIDATTALNEQVTLHRVTADWQEMIVTWNNFAGNFNVTSEGSFTPSAAGWYETEVTNLVSSWVDSTYPNFGILLKEESPGQIQIFSSRESGMSPYLKVWWSLNGTYGYDSTAAFTDTYIQSDSGDVNFGSSMELITGWQDAVETQSLVGFEIEIVYTGCTRSKGYWKTHSSYGPAPYDSGWALLGEDSTFFLSNQSNYEVMWTPPSGGNAYYKLAHQYIATAINILNGADPGEVQETFDDATDLFNTYTPEDIGALKGNNPTRQEFNSLKSLLAQYNGGEIGPGSCEGGNVAYPDRFE
;
A
#
# COMPACT_ATOMS: atom_id res chain seq x y z
N MET A 1 -4.39 -21.08 -62.13
CA MET A 1 -3.32 -20.47 -61.32
C MET A 1 -4.04 -19.56 -60.33
N GLY A 2 -4.39 -19.93 -59.10
CA GLY A 2 -3.72 -20.81 -58.15
C GLY A 2 -3.05 -19.93 -57.09
N CYS A 3 -3.83 -19.29 -56.22
CA CYS A 3 -3.30 -18.55 -55.07
C CYS A 3 -3.10 -19.54 -53.92
N GLN A 4 -1.85 -19.79 -53.54
CA GLN A 4 -1.52 -20.52 -52.31
C GLN A 4 -1.07 -19.53 -51.23
N ASN A 5 -1.48 -19.87 -50.01
CA ASN A 5 -1.25 -19.19 -48.75
C ASN A 5 0.22 -19.22 -48.34
N GLU A 6 0.72 -18.11 -47.79
CA GLU A 6 1.70 -18.15 -46.71
C GLU A 6 1.11 -17.43 -45.50
N GLN A 7 0.95 -18.17 -44.42
CA GLN A 7 0.61 -17.63 -43.10
C GLN A 7 1.85 -16.92 -42.57
N ASN A 8 1.75 -15.61 -42.34
CA ASN A 8 2.73 -14.92 -41.48
C ASN A 8 2.62 -15.52 -40.07
N PRO A 9 3.74 -15.84 -39.40
CA PRO A 9 3.70 -16.26 -38.01
C PRO A 9 3.18 -15.10 -37.16
N VAL A 10 2.00 -15.30 -36.57
CA VAL A 10 1.50 -14.48 -35.47
C VAL A 10 2.33 -14.83 -34.24
N ASP A 11 3.10 -13.85 -33.76
CA ASP A 11 3.74 -13.91 -32.44
C ASP A 11 2.63 -14.00 -31.37
N PRO A 12 2.62 -15.04 -30.52
CA PRO A 12 1.54 -15.26 -29.57
C PRO A 12 1.49 -14.25 -28.40
N PHE A 13 2.33 -13.22 -28.35
CA PHE A 13 2.38 -12.30 -27.21
C PHE A 13 1.78 -10.91 -27.42
N PHE A 14 1.22 -10.58 -28.59
CA PHE A 14 0.48 -9.31 -28.74
C PHE A 14 -1.00 -9.51 -28.52
N ASN A 15 -1.40 -9.58 -27.26
CA ASN A 15 -2.79 -9.47 -26.86
C ASN A 15 -3.19 -7.99 -26.90
N SER A 16 -3.80 -7.56 -28.01
CA SER A 16 -4.46 -6.26 -28.10
C SER A 16 -5.81 -6.34 -27.39
N ASN A 17 -5.85 -6.05 -26.09
CA ASN A 17 -7.01 -5.51 -25.37
C ASN A 17 -6.66 -5.17 -23.92
N GLN A 18 -6.90 -3.90 -23.58
CA GLN A 18 -6.74 -3.22 -22.28
C GLN A 18 -5.30 -2.79 -21.93
N THR A 19 -5.10 -1.47 -21.94
CA THR A 19 -4.09 -0.75 -21.17
C THR A 19 -4.30 -1.01 -19.68
N GLU A 20 -3.98 -2.20 -19.20
CA GLU A 20 -3.69 -2.37 -17.78
C GLU A 20 -2.26 -1.83 -17.58
N PHE A 21 -2.16 -0.71 -16.87
CA PHE A 21 -0.89 -0.21 -16.39
C PHE A 21 -0.27 -1.28 -15.48
N SER A 22 1.06 -1.43 -15.55
CA SER A 22 1.78 -2.38 -14.70
C SER A 22 1.71 -1.90 -13.25
N LYS A 23 1.07 -2.68 -12.38
CA LYS A 23 0.96 -2.42 -10.94
C LYS A 23 1.68 -3.50 -10.15
N ALA A 24 2.35 -3.11 -9.08
CA ALA A 24 2.92 -4.06 -8.13
C ALA A 24 1.85 -4.39 -7.08
N THR A 25 1.59 -5.67 -6.89
CA THR A 25 0.59 -6.19 -5.98
C THR A 25 1.24 -6.64 -4.67
N ILE A 26 0.81 -6.06 -3.55
CA ILE A 26 1.36 -6.35 -2.23
C ILE A 26 0.23 -6.82 -1.32
N PRO A 27 0.33 -8.00 -0.69
CA PRO A 27 -0.67 -8.43 0.28
C PRO A 27 -0.76 -7.48 1.46
N TYR A 28 -1.98 -7.16 1.89
CA TYR A 28 -2.21 -6.33 3.07
C TYR A 28 -1.53 -6.91 4.32
N GLY A 29 -0.94 -6.03 5.13
CA GLY A 29 -0.21 -6.40 6.34
C GLY A 29 1.20 -6.93 6.10
N SER A 30 1.66 -6.98 4.85
CA SER A 30 3.03 -7.38 4.55
C SER A 30 4.04 -6.35 5.07
N THR A 31 5.18 -6.84 5.53
CA THR A 31 6.39 -6.02 5.73
C THR A 31 7.12 -5.92 4.40
N ILE A 32 7.57 -4.71 4.04
CA ILE A 32 8.43 -4.52 2.87
C ILE A 32 9.87 -4.81 3.28
N ASP A 33 10.41 -5.91 2.77
CA ASP A 33 11.77 -6.37 3.09
C ASP A 33 12.82 -5.59 2.29
N SER A 34 12.51 -5.29 1.03
CA SER A 34 13.36 -4.51 0.13
C SER A 34 12.50 -3.89 -0.97
N ALA A 35 12.86 -2.67 -1.39
CA ALA A 35 12.34 -2.10 -2.62
C ALA A 35 13.48 -1.42 -3.38
N VAL A 36 13.58 -1.70 -4.68
CA VAL A 36 14.68 -1.23 -5.53
C VAL A 36 14.11 -0.54 -6.76
N PHE A 37 14.55 0.70 -6.98
CA PHE A 37 14.27 1.49 -8.17
C PHE A 37 15.32 1.22 -9.24
N TYR A 38 14.86 1.10 -10.49
CA TYR A 38 15.68 0.85 -11.66
C TYR A 38 15.42 1.91 -12.73
N ILE A 39 16.50 2.37 -13.37
CA ILE A 39 16.43 3.29 -14.51
C ILE A 39 17.57 3.02 -15.48
N ASP A 40 17.29 3.17 -16.78
CA ASP A 40 18.29 3.02 -17.85
C ASP A 40 18.86 4.38 -18.23
N ALA A 41 20.18 4.54 -18.08
CA ALA A 41 20.91 5.73 -18.49
C ALA A 41 21.34 5.60 -19.95
N THR A 42 20.97 6.56 -20.79
CA THR A 42 21.43 6.65 -22.18
C THR A 42 22.64 7.58 -22.31
N THR A 43 22.72 8.60 -21.43
CA THR A 43 23.88 9.48 -21.27
C THR A 43 24.25 9.59 -19.80
N ALA A 44 25.46 9.17 -19.47
CA ALA A 44 25.98 9.09 -18.11
C ALA A 44 27.28 9.89 -17.99
N LEU A 45 27.37 10.76 -16.99
CA LEU A 45 28.47 11.71 -16.81
C LEU A 45 29.19 11.57 -15.47
N ASN A 46 28.94 10.46 -14.76
CA ASN A 46 29.55 10.12 -13.48
C ASN A 46 29.21 11.12 -12.37
N GLU A 47 27.98 11.62 -12.37
CA GLU A 47 27.45 12.53 -11.37
C GLU A 47 26.36 11.87 -10.54
N GLN A 48 26.30 12.19 -9.25
CA GLN A 48 25.37 11.53 -8.34
C GLN A 48 23.94 12.04 -8.54
N VAL A 49 23.04 11.14 -8.89
CA VAL A 49 21.60 11.37 -8.93
C VAL A 49 21.00 10.97 -7.58
N THR A 50 20.23 11.87 -6.97
CA THR A 50 19.51 11.64 -5.73
C THR A 50 18.01 11.53 -5.99
N LEU A 51 17.37 10.63 -5.25
CA LEU A 51 15.92 10.38 -5.30
C LEU A 51 15.26 11.04 -4.10
N HIS A 52 14.09 11.62 -4.34
CA HIS A 52 13.32 12.38 -3.35
C HIS A 52 11.83 12.05 -3.44
N ARG A 53 11.15 11.98 -2.29
CA ARG A 53 9.70 11.79 -2.27
C ARG A 53 8.96 13.02 -2.76
N VAL A 54 8.07 12.85 -3.74
CA VAL A 54 7.14 13.89 -4.17
C VAL A 54 6.04 14.07 -3.11
N THR A 55 5.66 15.32 -2.82
CA THR A 55 4.74 15.65 -1.71
C THR A 55 3.37 16.16 -2.15
N ALA A 56 3.13 16.32 -3.45
CA ALA A 56 1.84 16.70 -4.01
C ALA A 56 1.57 15.91 -5.30
N ASP A 57 0.28 15.70 -5.59
CA ASP A 57 -0.15 15.05 -6.83
C ASP A 57 0.28 15.85 -8.07
N TRP A 58 0.53 15.15 -9.16
CA TRP A 58 0.92 15.72 -10.44
C TRP A 58 0.41 14.86 -11.59
N GLN A 59 0.19 15.49 -12.74
CA GLN A 59 -0.31 14.80 -13.94
C GLN A 59 0.71 14.92 -15.05
N GLU A 60 1.15 13.79 -15.59
CA GLU A 60 2.18 13.66 -16.64
C GLU A 60 2.08 14.72 -17.73
N MET A 61 0.86 14.89 -18.26
CA MET A 61 0.58 15.67 -19.46
C MET A 61 0.31 17.15 -19.16
N ILE A 62 0.42 17.57 -17.90
CA ILE A 62 0.09 18.93 -17.45
C ILE A 62 1.16 19.52 -16.54
N VAL A 63 1.93 18.69 -15.83
CA VAL A 63 2.96 19.17 -14.90
C VAL A 63 4.03 19.97 -15.65
N THR A 64 4.44 21.07 -15.05
CA THR A 64 5.51 21.95 -15.51
C THR A 64 6.36 22.32 -14.31
N TRP A 65 7.52 22.92 -14.53
CA TRP A 65 8.33 23.43 -13.43
C TRP A 65 7.56 24.39 -12.52
N ASN A 66 6.83 25.34 -13.11
CA ASN A 66 6.08 26.36 -12.37
C ASN A 66 4.93 25.78 -11.55
N ASN A 67 4.18 24.80 -12.08
CA ASN A 67 3.04 24.22 -11.35
C ASN A 67 3.44 23.08 -10.41
N PHE A 68 4.57 22.41 -10.64
CA PHE A 68 5.16 21.46 -9.69
C PHE A 68 5.64 22.19 -8.44
N ALA A 69 6.15 23.42 -8.60
CA ALA A 69 6.44 24.37 -7.52
C ALA A 69 7.36 23.81 -6.40
N GLY A 70 8.25 22.87 -6.75
CA GLY A 70 9.19 22.26 -5.81
C GLY A 70 8.52 21.40 -4.73
N ASN A 71 7.38 20.77 -5.03
CA ASN A 71 6.66 19.90 -4.11
C ASN A 71 7.35 18.54 -3.92
N PHE A 72 8.50 18.53 -3.27
CA PHE A 72 9.22 17.32 -2.86
C PHE A 72 9.89 17.47 -1.49
N ASN A 73 10.22 16.36 -0.84
CA ASN A 73 11.00 16.34 0.39
C ASN A 73 12.50 16.38 0.09
N VAL A 74 13.22 17.33 0.66
CA VAL A 74 14.68 17.49 0.44
C VAL A 74 15.54 16.35 0.98
N THR A 75 15.00 15.50 1.85
CA THR A 75 15.70 14.30 2.33
C THR A 75 15.83 13.30 1.19
N SER A 76 17.04 12.81 0.96
CA SER A 76 17.29 11.79 -0.05
C SER A 76 16.78 10.43 0.42
N GLU A 77 16.04 9.75 -0.44
CA GLU A 77 15.49 8.40 -0.23
C GLU A 77 16.42 7.31 -0.80
N GLY A 78 17.37 7.70 -1.66
CA GLY A 78 18.30 6.84 -2.36
C GLY A 78 19.17 7.63 -3.34
N SER A 79 20.22 7.01 -3.86
CA SER A 79 21.11 7.65 -4.84
C SER A 79 21.90 6.62 -5.67
N PHE A 80 22.26 6.98 -6.89
CA PHE A 80 23.17 6.22 -7.73
C PHE A 80 24.07 7.16 -8.55
N THR A 81 25.14 6.63 -9.14
CA THR A 81 26.09 7.43 -9.94
C THR A 81 26.34 6.73 -11.28
N PRO A 82 25.68 7.15 -12.36
CA PRO A 82 25.83 6.51 -13.64
C PRO A 82 27.13 6.93 -14.32
N SER A 83 27.97 5.95 -14.65
CA SER A 83 29.32 6.14 -15.21
C SER A 83 29.44 5.74 -16.69
N ALA A 84 28.42 5.05 -17.24
CA ALA A 84 28.31 4.65 -18.63
C ALA A 84 26.82 4.41 -18.96
N ALA A 85 26.48 4.21 -20.23
CA ALA A 85 25.13 3.83 -20.60
C ALA A 85 24.75 2.44 -20.06
N GLY A 86 23.51 2.28 -19.61
CA GLY A 86 22.96 1.04 -19.08
C GLY A 86 22.10 1.23 -17.83
N TRP A 87 21.67 0.11 -17.25
CA TRP A 87 20.80 0.08 -16.08
C TRP A 87 21.54 0.42 -14.79
N TYR A 88 20.90 1.27 -13.99
CA TYR A 88 21.30 1.63 -12.63
C TYR A 88 20.16 1.37 -11.67
N GLU A 89 20.52 1.15 -10.40
CA GLU A 89 19.57 0.84 -9.35
C GLU A 89 19.94 1.53 -8.03
N THR A 90 18.94 1.76 -7.19
CA THR A 90 19.13 2.17 -5.78
C THR A 90 17.99 1.61 -4.93
N GLU A 91 18.29 1.28 -3.68
CA GLU A 91 17.27 0.93 -2.70
C GLU A 91 16.44 2.17 -2.32
N VAL A 92 15.13 1.95 -2.17
CA VAL A 92 14.12 2.93 -1.74
C VAL A 92 13.12 2.29 -0.75
N THR A 93 13.58 1.26 -0.01
CA THR A 93 12.75 0.43 0.89
C THR A 93 11.92 1.25 1.87
N ASN A 94 12.51 2.27 2.51
CA ASN A 94 11.80 3.10 3.48
C ASN A 94 10.69 3.93 2.85
N LEU A 95 10.94 4.47 1.65
CA LEU A 95 9.95 5.23 0.89
C LEU A 95 8.76 4.35 0.51
N VAL A 96 9.01 3.17 -0.07
CA VAL A 96 7.95 2.25 -0.47
C VAL A 96 7.19 1.71 0.75
N SER A 97 7.87 1.44 1.87
CA SER A 97 7.23 1.08 3.13
C SER A 97 6.24 2.15 3.58
N SER A 98 6.63 3.43 3.50
CA SER A 98 5.79 4.56 3.89
C SER A 98 4.57 4.79 2.98
N TRP A 99 4.62 4.29 1.74
CA TRP A 99 3.46 4.28 0.84
C TRP A 99 2.51 3.14 1.18
N VAL A 100 3.05 1.95 1.45
CA VAL A 100 2.28 0.74 1.76
C VAL A 100 1.57 0.85 3.11
N ASP A 101 2.23 1.44 4.12
CA ASP A 101 1.62 1.67 5.43
C ASP A 101 0.77 2.95 5.52
N SER A 102 0.60 3.66 4.39
CA SER A 102 -0.15 4.91 4.28
C SER A 102 0.37 6.08 5.15
N THR A 103 1.61 6.01 5.65
CA THR A 103 2.27 7.15 6.31
C THR A 103 2.36 8.36 5.38
N TYR A 104 2.64 8.11 4.10
CA TYR A 104 2.63 9.13 3.05
C TYR A 104 1.87 8.65 1.82
N PRO A 105 1.09 9.52 1.16
CA PRO A 105 0.55 9.22 -0.17
C PRO A 105 1.66 8.93 -1.18
N ASN A 106 1.42 8.00 -2.09
CA ASN A 106 2.31 7.72 -3.21
C ASN A 106 2.06 8.74 -4.34
N PHE A 107 2.92 9.75 -4.42
CA PHE A 107 2.99 10.69 -5.55
C PHE A 107 4.23 10.46 -6.43
N GLY A 108 4.93 9.34 -6.25
CA GLY A 108 6.15 9.03 -6.98
C GLY A 108 7.42 9.69 -6.43
N ILE A 109 8.44 9.68 -7.28
CA ILE A 109 9.83 10.01 -6.98
C ILE A 109 10.28 11.14 -7.90
N LEU A 110 11.02 12.10 -7.33
CA LEU A 110 11.78 13.09 -8.05
C LEU A 110 13.26 12.69 -8.09
N LEU A 111 13.86 12.73 -9.27
CA LEU A 111 15.30 12.55 -9.48
C LEU A 111 15.92 13.91 -9.77
N LYS A 112 17.02 14.23 -9.08
CA LYS A 112 17.79 15.45 -9.30
C LYS A 112 19.27 15.25 -9.00
N GLU A 113 20.06 16.28 -9.28
CA GLU A 113 21.48 16.36 -8.95
C GLU A 113 21.74 17.67 -8.21
N GLU A 114 22.53 17.63 -7.13
CA GLU A 114 22.88 18.81 -6.34
C GLU A 114 24.09 19.57 -6.92
N SER A 115 24.86 18.95 -7.83
CA SER A 115 26.01 19.49 -8.57
C SER A 115 26.36 18.48 -9.69
N PRO A 116 26.64 18.82 -10.98
CA PRO A 116 27.10 20.09 -11.58
C PRO A 116 26.45 20.45 -12.95
N GLY A 117 27.02 21.45 -13.67
CA GLY A 117 26.61 22.00 -14.98
C GLY A 117 26.67 21.06 -16.19
N GLN A 118 26.34 19.78 -16.02
CA GLN A 118 26.03 18.87 -17.11
C GLN A 118 24.67 18.19 -16.88
N ILE A 119 24.11 17.62 -17.94
CA ILE A 119 22.85 16.87 -17.89
C ILE A 119 23.09 15.39 -18.15
N GLN A 120 22.38 14.54 -17.41
CA GLN A 120 22.32 13.10 -17.62
C GLN A 120 20.97 12.75 -18.23
N ILE A 121 20.97 11.78 -19.13
CA ILE A 121 19.76 11.39 -19.90
C ILE A 121 19.46 9.94 -19.61
N PHE A 122 18.18 9.69 -19.35
CA PHE A 122 17.64 8.38 -19.06
C PHE A 122 16.47 8.07 -19.99
N SER A 123 16.19 6.79 -20.13
CA SER A 123 15.04 6.29 -20.88
C SER A 123 13.74 6.60 -20.13
N SER A 124 12.77 7.22 -20.81
CA SER A 124 11.39 7.36 -20.30
C SER A 124 10.55 6.13 -20.61
N ARG A 125 9.31 6.11 -20.12
CA ARG A 125 8.29 5.13 -20.49
C ARG A 125 8.06 5.05 -22.00
N GLU A 126 8.05 6.18 -22.70
CA GLU A 126 7.79 6.26 -24.14
C GLU A 126 8.92 5.64 -24.98
N SER A 127 10.09 5.42 -24.37
CA SER A 127 11.24 4.80 -25.04
C SER A 127 11.13 3.27 -25.17
N GLY A 128 10.24 2.64 -24.39
CA GLY A 128 10.17 1.17 -24.26
C GLY A 128 11.19 0.58 -23.26
N MET A 129 12.04 1.40 -22.64
CA MET A 129 12.93 1.05 -21.54
C MET A 129 12.54 1.82 -20.27
N SER A 130 11.28 1.66 -19.85
CA SER A 130 10.68 2.39 -18.74
C SER A 130 11.44 2.18 -17.42
N PRO A 131 11.56 3.22 -16.57
CA PRO A 131 11.93 3.03 -15.17
C PRO A 131 10.96 2.05 -14.50
N TYR A 132 11.43 1.29 -13.51
CA TYR A 132 10.58 0.33 -12.79
C TYR A 132 11.00 0.16 -11.32
N LEU A 133 10.05 -0.26 -10.49
CA LEU A 133 10.27 -0.70 -9.12
C LEU A 133 10.14 -2.21 -9.02
N LYS A 134 11.01 -2.83 -8.21
CA LYS A 134 10.80 -4.18 -7.68
C LYS A 134 10.61 -4.10 -6.17
N VAL A 135 9.61 -4.80 -5.66
CA VAL A 135 9.25 -4.78 -4.23
C VAL A 135 9.20 -6.20 -3.72
N TRP A 136 9.99 -6.50 -2.70
CA TRP A 136 10.00 -7.76 -1.96
C TRP A 136 9.31 -7.58 -0.62
N TRP A 137 8.49 -8.55 -0.25
CA TRP A 137 7.68 -8.47 0.95
C TRP A 137 7.62 -9.81 1.69
N SER A 138 7.34 -9.73 2.98
CA SER A 138 7.07 -10.88 3.83
C SER A 138 5.76 -10.72 4.61
N LEU A 139 5.01 -11.81 4.74
CA LEU A 139 3.75 -11.89 5.47
C LEU A 139 3.64 -13.25 6.15
N ASN A 140 3.57 -13.28 7.49
CA ASN A 140 3.37 -14.50 8.27
C ASN A 140 4.33 -15.66 7.91
N GLY A 141 5.58 -15.35 7.57
CA GLY A 141 6.61 -16.32 7.18
C GLY A 141 6.58 -16.74 5.70
N THR A 142 5.63 -16.22 4.91
CA THR A 142 5.65 -16.29 3.45
C THR A 142 6.41 -15.09 2.89
N TYR A 143 7.13 -15.29 1.79
CA TYR A 143 7.88 -14.26 1.07
C TYR A 143 7.37 -14.18 -0.36
N GLY A 144 7.32 -12.97 -0.91
CA GLY A 144 6.95 -12.72 -2.28
C GLY A 144 7.63 -11.48 -2.85
N TYR A 145 7.43 -11.26 -4.14
CA TYR A 145 7.86 -10.03 -4.79
C TYR A 145 6.95 -9.73 -5.97
N ASP A 146 6.87 -8.46 -6.34
CA ASP A 146 6.24 -8.00 -7.58
C ASP A 146 6.98 -6.77 -8.14
N SER A 147 6.62 -6.34 -9.34
CA SER A 147 7.23 -5.18 -10.00
C SER A 147 6.21 -4.31 -10.72
N THR A 148 6.49 -3.01 -10.78
CA THR A 148 5.70 -2.02 -11.52
C THR A 148 6.62 -1.19 -12.39
N ALA A 149 6.29 -1.08 -13.68
CA ALA A 149 6.89 -0.06 -14.53
C ALA A 149 6.29 1.31 -14.22
N ALA A 150 7.02 2.39 -14.53
CA ALA A 150 6.51 3.75 -14.39
C ALA A 150 5.16 3.89 -15.13
N PHE A 151 4.10 4.27 -14.39
CA PHE A 151 2.80 4.57 -14.99
C PHE A 151 2.77 5.99 -15.54
N THR A 152 3.60 6.87 -14.96
CA THR A 152 3.82 8.23 -15.41
C THR A 152 5.28 8.61 -15.23
N ASP A 153 5.83 9.34 -16.19
CA ASP A 153 7.12 10.01 -16.03
C ASP A 153 7.22 11.27 -16.89
N THR A 154 8.07 12.19 -16.47
CA THR A 154 8.41 13.39 -17.25
C THR A 154 9.65 14.06 -16.68
N TYR A 155 10.17 15.07 -17.36
CA TYR A 155 11.10 16.02 -16.75
C TYR A 155 10.52 17.44 -16.74
N ILE A 156 11.05 18.27 -15.86
CA ILE A 156 10.71 19.68 -15.74
C ILE A 156 11.99 20.53 -15.75
N GLN A 157 11.93 21.70 -16.39
CA GLN A 157 13.09 22.58 -16.59
C GLN A 157 12.83 23.98 -16.08
N SER A 158 13.83 24.55 -15.40
CA SER A 158 13.69 25.85 -14.73
C SER A 158 13.60 27.05 -15.68
N ASP A 159 14.14 26.97 -16.90
CA ASP A 159 14.08 28.03 -17.91
C ASP A 159 12.83 27.97 -18.80
N SER A 160 12.18 26.80 -18.83
CA SER A 160 11.00 26.47 -19.62
C SER A 160 9.81 26.23 -18.69
N GLY A 161 9.59 27.19 -17.78
CA GLY A 161 8.71 27.08 -16.61
C GLY A 161 7.28 26.57 -16.86
N ASP A 162 6.74 26.86 -18.04
CA ASP A 162 5.37 26.55 -18.45
C ASP A 162 5.30 25.45 -19.53
N VAL A 163 6.43 24.85 -19.90
CA VAL A 163 6.49 23.76 -20.87
C VAL A 163 6.31 22.42 -20.15
N ASN A 164 5.44 21.58 -20.71
CA ASN A 164 5.27 20.19 -20.29
C ASN A 164 6.06 19.27 -21.22
N PHE A 165 6.72 18.26 -20.66
CA PHE A 165 7.52 17.29 -21.40
C PHE A 165 7.02 15.85 -21.20
N GLY A 166 5.74 15.66 -20.88
CA GLY A 166 5.15 14.34 -20.55
C GLY A 166 5.07 13.34 -21.71
N SER A 167 5.44 13.74 -22.93
CA SER A 167 5.56 12.84 -24.10
C SER A 167 7.00 12.69 -24.58
N SER A 168 7.97 13.16 -23.80
CA SER A 168 9.38 12.97 -24.11
C SER A 168 9.73 11.48 -24.08
N MET A 169 10.63 11.04 -24.97
CA MET A 169 11.23 9.70 -24.90
C MET A 169 12.39 9.62 -23.89
N GLU A 170 12.73 10.76 -23.29
CA GLU A 170 13.88 10.96 -22.43
C GLU A 170 13.43 11.58 -21.11
N LEU A 171 14.05 11.10 -20.02
CA LEU A 171 14.09 11.74 -18.72
C LEU A 171 15.46 12.39 -18.54
N ILE A 172 15.51 13.53 -17.87
CA ILE A 172 16.72 14.35 -17.76
C ILE A 172 16.91 14.81 -16.31
N THR A 173 18.13 14.73 -15.82
CA THR A 173 18.55 15.33 -14.55
C THR A 173 19.80 16.17 -14.75
N GLY A 174 20.08 17.05 -13.79
CA GLY A 174 21.31 17.84 -13.76
C GLY A 174 21.10 19.28 -14.17
N TRP A 175 22.19 19.94 -14.57
CA TRP A 175 22.21 21.36 -14.85
C TRP A 175 22.85 21.65 -16.21
N GLN A 176 22.32 22.61 -16.94
CA GLN A 176 23.02 23.20 -18.09
C GLN A 176 23.09 24.70 -17.90
N ASP A 177 24.30 25.25 -17.77
CA ASP A 177 24.52 26.63 -17.35
C ASP A 177 23.80 26.98 -16.03
N ALA A 178 22.69 27.72 -16.09
CA ALA A 178 21.86 28.10 -14.94
C ALA A 178 20.48 27.40 -14.94
N VAL A 179 20.29 26.43 -15.85
CA VAL A 179 19.03 25.70 -16.04
C VAL A 179 19.12 24.39 -15.27
N GLU A 180 18.24 24.23 -14.28
CA GLU A 180 18.07 22.96 -13.58
C GLU A 180 17.03 22.10 -14.31
N THR A 181 17.32 20.81 -14.45
CA THR A 181 16.38 19.81 -14.93
C THR A 181 16.18 18.73 -13.88
N GLN A 182 14.93 18.39 -13.60
CA GLN A 182 14.54 17.35 -12.65
C GLN A 182 13.58 16.39 -13.34
N SER A 183 13.66 15.11 -13.00
CA SER A 183 12.73 14.09 -13.51
C SER A 183 11.74 13.66 -12.44
N LEU A 184 10.50 13.41 -12.84
CA LEU A 184 9.42 12.88 -12.01
C LEU A 184 9.05 11.50 -12.54
N VAL A 185 8.89 10.53 -11.65
CA VAL A 185 8.51 9.15 -11.99
C VAL A 185 7.48 8.65 -10.99
N GLY A 186 6.31 8.23 -11.47
CA GLY A 186 5.22 7.68 -10.66
C GLY A 186 5.04 6.18 -10.88
N PHE A 187 4.69 5.49 -9.80
CA PHE A 187 4.48 4.03 -9.77
C PHE A 187 3.13 3.67 -9.17
N GLU A 188 2.51 2.60 -9.65
CA GLU A 188 1.27 2.08 -9.08
C GLU A 188 1.56 0.85 -8.22
N ILE A 189 1.15 0.93 -6.96
CA ILE A 189 1.22 -0.17 -5.99
C ILE A 189 -0.20 -0.43 -5.51
N GLU A 190 -0.66 -1.66 -5.66
CA GLU A 190 -1.99 -2.12 -5.23
C GLU A 190 -1.84 -3.00 -3.99
N ILE A 191 -2.57 -2.64 -2.93
CA ILE A 191 -2.67 -3.49 -1.74
C ILE A 191 -3.82 -4.47 -1.93
N VAL A 192 -3.53 -5.77 -1.87
CA VAL A 192 -4.53 -6.82 -2.03
C VAL A 192 -4.81 -7.55 -0.72
N TYR A 193 -6.08 -7.78 -0.45
CA TYR A 193 -6.52 -8.56 0.69
C TYR A 193 -6.72 -10.01 0.26
N THR A 194 -5.96 -10.92 0.85
CA THR A 194 -6.00 -12.36 0.54
C THR A 194 -6.60 -13.20 1.66
N GLY A 195 -7.12 -12.57 2.71
CA GLY A 195 -7.64 -13.21 3.91
C GLY A 195 -9.16 -13.38 3.90
N CYS A 196 -9.63 -14.26 4.78
CA CYS A 196 -11.03 -14.46 5.13
C CYS A 196 -11.24 -14.19 6.62
N THR A 197 -12.47 -14.03 7.08
CA THR A 197 -12.75 -13.73 8.47
C THR A 197 -12.95 -14.99 9.33
N ARG A 198 -12.60 -14.86 10.61
CA ARG A 198 -12.94 -15.82 11.67
C ARG A 198 -13.74 -15.14 12.77
N SER A 199 -14.62 -15.91 13.41
CA SER A 199 -15.50 -15.38 14.44
C SER A 199 -14.74 -15.00 15.72
N LYS A 200 -15.32 -14.13 16.54
CA LYS A 200 -14.80 -13.88 17.90
C LYS A 200 -14.69 -15.15 18.76
N GLY A 201 -15.53 -16.17 18.49
CA GLY A 201 -15.51 -17.44 19.21
C GLY A 201 -14.25 -18.21 18.89
N TYR A 202 -13.85 -18.22 17.62
CA TYR A 202 -12.58 -18.79 17.16
C TYR A 202 -11.41 -18.08 17.86
N TRP A 203 -11.28 -16.76 17.71
CA TRP A 203 -10.14 -16.03 18.27
C TRP A 203 -10.02 -16.17 19.79
N LYS A 204 -11.16 -16.20 20.50
CA LYS A 204 -11.20 -16.42 21.95
C LYS A 204 -10.50 -17.71 22.39
N THR A 205 -10.60 -18.80 21.61
CA THR A 205 -10.06 -20.11 21.99
C THR A 205 -8.66 -20.40 21.46
N HIS A 206 -8.17 -19.64 20.46
CA HIS A 206 -6.88 -19.86 19.78
C HIS A 206 -5.76 -18.88 20.22
N SER A 207 -5.88 -18.32 21.43
CA SER A 207 -4.82 -17.56 22.12
C SER A 207 -3.87 -18.51 22.86
N SER A 208 -2.73 -18.02 23.37
CA SER A 208 -1.77 -18.87 24.10
C SER A 208 -2.33 -19.42 25.41
N TYR A 209 -3.35 -18.76 25.95
CA TYR A 209 -4.10 -19.16 27.15
C TYR A 209 -5.37 -19.97 26.84
N GLY A 210 -5.70 -20.15 25.56
CA GLY A 210 -6.90 -20.82 25.10
C GLY A 210 -6.77 -22.35 25.10
N PRO A 211 -7.89 -23.08 24.99
CA PRO A 211 -7.87 -24.55 24.93
C PRO A 211 -7.59 -25.12 23.54
N ALA A 212 -7.65 -24.30 22.47
CA ALA A 212 -7.38 -24.73 21.09
C ALA A 212 -5.92 -24.44 20.71
N PRO A 213 -5.40 -25.03 19.61
CA PRO A 213 -4.07 -24.68 19.11
C PRO A 213 -3.92 -23.17 18.90
N TYR A 214 -2.75 -22.64 19.27
CA TYR A 214 -2.46 -21.22 19.09
C TYR A 214 -2.49 -20.85 17.61
N ASP A 215 -3.16 -19.75 17.28
CA ASP A 215 -3.12 -19.13 15.96
C ASP A 215 -2.22 -17.88 16.03
N SER A 216 -1.24 -17.81 15.12
CA SER A 216 -0.26 -16.72 15.08
C SER A 216 -0.85 -15.34 14.85
N GLY A 217 -2.11 -15.24 14.41
CA GLY A 217 -2.82 -13.98 14.30
C GLY A 217 -2.83 -13.16 15.60
N TRP A 218 -2.82 -13.81 16.76
CA TRP A 218 -2.72 -13.12 18.05
C TRP A 218 -1.39 -12.37 18.25
N ALA A 219 -0.30 -12.84 17.64
CA ALA A 219 0.99 -12.18 17.74
C ALA A 219 1.00 -10.82 17.02
N LEU A 220 0.17 -10.65 16.00
CA LEU A 220 0.06 -9.41 15.24
C LEU A 220 -0.60 -8.28 16.05
N LEU A 221 -1.62 -8.62 16.85
CA LEU A 221 -2.32 -7.66 17.72
C LEU A 221 -1.62 -7.50 19.09
N GLY A 222 -1.04 -8.58 19.61
CA GLY A 222 -0.52 -8.69 20.97
C GLY A 222 -1.63 -9.02 21.97
N GLU A 223 -1.74 -10.29 22.36
CA GLU A 223 -2.78 -10.77 23.29
C GLU A 223 -2.68 -10.16 24.70
N ASP A 224 -1.48 -9.80 25.14
CA ASP A 224 -1.20 -9.17 26.44
C ASP A 224 -1.15 -7.64 26.39
N SER A 225 -1.28 -7.03 25.20
CA SER A 225 -1.33 -5.58 25.05
C SER A 225 -2.60 -5.01 25.69
N THR A 226 -2.47 -3.87 26.37
CA THR A 226 -3.62 -3.21 27.00
C THR A 226 -4.64 -2.76 25.96
N PHE A 227 -5.89 -3.17 26.14
CA PHE A 227 -7.02 -2.76 25.32
C PHE A 227 -7.51 -1.39 25.77
N PHE A 228 -7.05 -0.35 25.08
CA PHE A 228 -7.49 1.05 25.26
C PHE A 228 -7.59 1.45 26.75
N LEU A 229 -8.70 2.08 27.14
CA LEU A 229 -8.94 2.59 28.48
C LEU A 229 -9.52 1.56 29.46
N SER A 230 -9.53 0.26 29.10
CA SER A 230 -10.08 -0.80 29.98
C SER A 230 -9.14 -1.21 31.12
N ASN A 231 -7.84 -0.90 31.01
CA ASN A 231 -6.76 -1.44 31.86
C ASN A 231 -6.69 -2.99 31.87
N GLN A 232 -7.29 -3.64 30.88
CA GLN A 232 -7.23 -5.09 30.68
C GLN A 232 -6.45 -5.39 29.40
N SER A 233 -5.83 -6.56 29.31
CA SER A 233 -5.26 -7.02 28.04
C SER A 233 -6.35 -7.38 27.02
N ASN A 234 -5.98 -7.43 25.74
CA ASN A 234 -6.88 -7.94 24.68
C ASN A 234 -7.47 -9.32 25.03
N TYR A 235 -6.64 -10.22 25.58
CA TYR A 235 -7.10 -11.53 26.05
C TYR A 235 -8.10 -11.41 27.21
N GLU A 236 -7.80 -10.62 28.24
CA GLU A 236 -8.67 -10.43 29.41
C GLU A 236 -10.03 -9.85 29.01
N VAL A 237 -10.04 -8.90 28.07
CA VAL A 237 -11.27 -8.34 27.51
C VAL A 237 -12.11 -9.43 26.86
N MET A 238 -11.54 -10.26 25.97
CA MET A 238 -12.26 -11.36 25.30
C MET A 238 -12.88 -12.38 26.28
N TRP A 239 -12.30 -12.52 27.47
CA TRP A 239 -12.81 -13.39 28.52
C TRP A 239 -13.74 -12.71 29.53
N THR A 240 -13.80 -11.38 29.55
CA THR A 240 -14.68 -10.63 30.44
C THR A 240 -16.13 -10.71 29.98
N PRO A 241 -17.05 -11.31 30.78
CA PRO A 241 -18.46 -11.36 30.39
C PRO A 241 -19.06 -9.95 30.35
N PRO A 242 -19.89 -9.60 29.34
CA PRO A 242 -20.57 -8.31 29.27
C PRO A 242 -21.74 -8.25 30.27
N SER A 243 -21.40 -8.30 31.57
CA SER A 243 -22.33 -8.37 32.71
C SER A 243 -23.31 -7.21 32.68
N GLY A 244 -24.58 -7.49 32.98
CA GLY A 244 -25.65 -6.48 32.88
C GLY A 244 -25.88 -5.95 31.47
N GLY A 245 -25.32 -6.60 30.44
CA GLY A 245 -25.42 -6.16 29.05
C GLY A 245 -24.52 -4.98 28.70
N ASN A 246 -23.40 -4.80 29.40
CA ASN A 246 -22.40 -3.74 29.15
C ASN A 246 -22.02 -3.72 27.64
N ALA A 247 -22.32 -2.60 26.98
CA ALA A 247 -22.13 -2.46 25.53
C ALA A 247 -20.65 -2.35 25.14
N TYR A 248 -19.80 -1.88 26.07
CA TYR A 248 -18.36 -1.80 25.88
C TYR A 248 -17.78 -3.16 25.53
N TYR A 249 -17.94 -4.14 26.43
CA TYR A 249 -17.43 -5.50 26.22
C TYR A 249 -18.08 -6.21 25.03
N LYS A 250 -19.35 -5.91 24.73
CA LYS A 250 -20.00 -6.48 23.54
C LYS A 250 -19.33 -6.04 22.24
N LEU A 251 -19.03 -4.75 22.11
CA LEU A 251 -18.28 -4.22 20.97
C LEU A 251 -16.85 -4.72 21.01
N ALA A 252 -16.18 -4.67 22.17
CA ALA A 252 -14.77 -5.00 22.31
C ALA A 252 -14.46 -6.42 21.85
N HIS A 253 -15.33 -7.39 22.17
CA HIS A 253 -15.15 -8.76 21.68
C HIS A 253 -15.21 -8.88 20.16
N GLN A 254 -16.02 -8.06 19.48
CA GLN A 254 -16.06 -8.06 18.02
C GLN A 254 -14.91 -7.27 17.43
N TYR A 255 -14.56 -6.13 18.04
CA TYR A 255 -13.45 -5.30 17.63
C TYR A 255 -12.13 -6.08 17.63
N ILE A 256 -11.81 -6.80 18.71
CA ILE A 256 -10.58 -7.59 18.80
C ILE A 256 -10.54 -8.66 17.71
N ALA A 257 -11.65 -9.35 17.47
CA ALA A 257 -11.75 -10.33 16.39
C ALA A 257 -11.59 -9.70 15.00
N THR A 258 -12.18 -8.53 14.78
CA THR A 258 -12.04 -7.77 13.53
C THR A 258 -10.59 -7.31 13.32
N ALA A 259 -9.96 -6.74 14.34
CA ALA A 259 -8.57 -6.31 14.28
C ALA A 259 -7.63 -7.47 13.90
N ILE A 260 -7.81 -8.64 14.52
CA ILE A 260 -7.02 -9.82 14.17
C ILE A 260 -7.32 -10.29 12.74
N ASN A 261 -8.58 -10.29 12.29
CA ASN A 261 -8.91 -10.66 10.90
C ASN A 261 -8.23 -9.73 9.89
N ILE A 262 -8.29 -8.41 10.10
CA ILE A 262 -7.67 -7.40 9.24
C ILE A 262 -6.16 -7.59 9.21
N LEU A 263 -5.53 -7.73 10.39
CA LEU A 263 -4.08 -8.00 10.49
C LEU A 263 -3.68 -9.31 9.81
N ASN A 264 -4.58 -10.29 9.72
CA ASN A 264 -4.39 -11.53 8.97
C ASN A 264 -4.82 -11.43 7.49
N GLY A 265 -4.94 -10.21 6.96
CA GLY A 265 -5.13 -9.96 5.52
C GLY A 265 -6.58 -10.00 5.05
N ALA A 266 -7.57 -10.08 5.94
CA ALA A 266 -8.97 -9.97 5.55
C ALA A 266 -9.33 -8.51 5.18
N ASP A 267 -10.00 -8.31 4.04
CA ASP A 267 -10.40 -7.00 3.54
C ASP A 267 -11.34 -6.28 4.53
N PRO A 268 -11.00 -5.08 5.05
CA PRO A 268 -11.88 -4.30 5.91
C PRO A 268 -12.86 -3.42 5.13
N GLY A 269 -12.85 -3.39 3.79
CA GLY A 269 -13.55 -2.37 3.00
C GLY A 269 -15.02 -2.12 3.39
N GLU A 270 -15.80 -3.16 3.68
CA GLU A 270 -17.21 -3.02 4.11
C GLU A 270 -17.39 -2.56 5.57
N VAL A 271 -16.33 -2.58 6.39
CA VAL A 271 -16.36 -2.25 7.83
C VAL A 271 -15.29 -1.24 8.27
N GLN A 272 -14.51 -0.66 7.36
CA GLN A 272 -13.39 0.24 7.72
C GLN A 272 -13.88 1.42 8.56
N GLU A 273 -14.89 2.15 8.09
CA GLU A 273 -15.49 3.27 8.84
C GLU A 273 -16.03 2.82 10.20
N THR A 274 -16.63 1.63 10.27
CA THR A 274 -17.15 1.07 11.53
C THR A 274 -16.04 0.72 12.52
N PHE A 275 -14.91 0.24 12.01
CA PHE A 275 -13.74 -0.09 12.81
C PHE A 275 -13.05 1.17 13.33
N ASP A 276 -13.00 2.22 12.52
CA ASP A 276 -12.46 3.53 12.89
C ASP A 276 -13.36 4.21 13.95
N ASP A 277 -14.67 4.26 13.74
CA ASP A 277 -15.64 4.77 14.72
C ASP A 277 -15.55 4.01 16.06
N ALA A 278 -15.40 2.68 16.02
CA ALA A 278 -15.22 1.88 17.22
C ALA A 278 -13.92 2.22 17.95
N THR A 279 -12.84 2.46 17.20
CA THR A 279 -11.53 2.89 17.74
C THR A 279 -11.66 4.22 18.48
N ASP A 280 -12.37 5.20 17.91
CA ASP A 280 -12.63 6.49 18.53
C ASP A 280 -13.43 6.36 19.83
N LEU A 281 -14.45 5.49 19.85
CA LEU A 281 -15.21 5.21 21.07
C LEU A 281 -14.34 4.58 22.17
N PHE A 282 -13.44 3.64 21.83
CA PHE A 282 -12.56 3.01 22.81
C PHE A 282 -11.46 3.94 23.33
N ASN A 283 -11.02 4.91 22.52
CA ASN A 283 -10.14 6.00 22.96
C ASN A 283 -10.84 7.01 23.88
N THR A 284 -12.18 7.04 23.88
CA THR A 284 -12.98 8.05 24.60
C THR A 284 -13.56 7.53 25.91
N TYR A 285 -14.09 6.31 25.94
CA TYR A 285 -14.90 5.80 27.05
C TYR A 285 -14.24 4.63 27.77
N THR A 286 -14.45 4.53 29.09
CA THR A 286 -14.05 3.35 29.88
C THR A 286 -15.19 2.31 29.96
N PRO A 287 -14.91 1.07 30.42
CA PRO A 287 -15.95 0.09 30.71
C PRO A 287 -17.01 0.58 31.70
N GLU A 288 -16.62 1.39 32.69
CA GLU A 288 -17.51 1.97 33.71
C GLU A 288 -18.47 2.98 33.11
N ASP A 289 -17.97 3.89 32.24
CA ASP A 289 -18.78 4.92 31.58
C ASP A 289 -19.95 4.28 30.85
N ILE A 290 -19.66 3.29 30.00
CA ILE A 290 -20.67 2.61 29.17
C ILE A 290 -21.51 1.63 30.00
N GLY A 291 -20.94 1.02 31.04
CA GLY A 291 -21.65 0.15 31.96
C GLY A 291 -22.76 0.86 32.75
N ALA A 292 -22.56 2.16 33.05
CA ALA A 292 -23.54 2.99 33.73
C ALA A 292 -24.75 3.33 32.85
N LEU A 293 -24.58 3.40 31.52
CA LEU A 293 -25.63 3.77 30.57
C LEU A 293 -26.71 2.67 30.46
N LYS A 294 -27.97 3.08 30.34
CA LYS A 294 -29.13 2.17 30.27
C LYS A 294 -30.01 2.51 29.06
N GLY A 295 -30.83 1.54 28.65
CA GLY A 295 -31.87 1.73 27.64
C GLY A 295 -31.39 2.36 26.33
N ASN A 296 -32.09 3.40 25.89
CA ASN A 296 -31.89 4.06 24.59
C ASN A 296 -30.91 5.24 24.63
N ASN A 297 -29.98 5.25 25.59
CA ASN A 297 -28.92 6.26 25.58
C ASN A 297 -28.17 6.22 24.22
N PRO A 298 -27.98 7.36 23.52
CA PRO A 298 -27.40 7.39 22.18
C PRO A 298 -26.03 6.73 22.07
N THR A 299 -25.08 7.07 22.95
CA THR A 299 -23.75 6.47 22.98
C THR A 299 -23.82 4.96 23.19
N ARG A 300 -24.68 4.49 24.12
CA ARG A 300 -24.88 3.04 24.29
C ARG A 300 -25.43 2.38 23.01
N GLN A 301 -26.31 3.05 22.27
CA GLN A 301 -26.87 2.52 21.02
C GLN A 301 -25.81 2.47 19.92
N GLU A 302 -24.95 3.47 19.84
CA GLU A 302 -23.81 3.52 18.93
C GLU A 302 -22.89 2.29 19.11
N PHE A 303 -22.46 2.01 20.35
CA PHE A 303 -21.69 0.80 20.67
C PHE A 303 -22.39 -0.49 20.20
N ASN A 304 -23.71 -0.59 20.37
CA ASN A 304 -24.46 -1.79 19.94
C ASN A 304 -24.63 -1.87 18.42
N SER A 305 -24.71 -0.72 17.74
CA SER A 305 -24.80 -0.63 16.28
C SER A 305 -23.51 -1.11 15.64
N LEU A 306 -22.38 -0.51 16.00
CA LEU A 306 -21.05 -0.90 15.52
C LEU A 306 -20.77 -2.38 15.82
N LYS A 307 -21.12 -2.83 17.03
CA LYS A 307 -20.97 -4.24 17.44
C LYS A 307 -21.71 -5.19 16.51
N SER A 308 -22.86 -4.77 15.97
CA SER A 308 -23.67 -5.62 15.11
C SER A 308 -23.10 -5.69 13.70
N LEU A 309 -22.51 -4.61 13.20
CA LEU A 309 -21.86 -4.60 11.90
C LEU A 309 -20.53 -5.38 11.91
N LEU A 310 -19.68 -5.17 12.93
CA LEU A 310 -18.47 -5.99 13.12
C LEU A 310 -18.77 -7.48 13.34
N ALA A 311 -19.93 -7.80 13.93
CA ALA A 311 -20.35 -9.20 14.08
C ALA A 311 -20.68 -9.86 12.73
N GLN A 312 -21.33 -9.14 11.81
CA GLN A 312 -21.64 -9.62 10.47
C GLN A 312 -20.34 -9.90 9.70
N TYR A 313 -19.38 -8.97 9.77
CA TYR A 313 -18.05 -9.12 9.17
C TYR A 313 -17.28 -10.33 9.72
N ASN A 314 -17.15 -10.44 11.04
CA ASN A 314 -16.46 -11.57 11.66
C ASN A 314 -17.18 -12.92 11.42
N GLY A 315 -18.46 -12.89 11.10
CA GLY A 315 -19.24 -14.06 10.68
C GLY A 315 -19.09 -14.41 9.19
N GLY A 316 -18.49 -13.52 8.40
CA GLY A 316 -18.39 -13.65 6.94
C GLY A 316 -19.69 -13.36 6.20
N GLU A 317 -20.63 -12.66 6.82
CA GLU A 317 -21.91 -12.24 6.21
C GLU A 317 -21.72 -11.03 5.28
N ILE A 318 -20.70 -10.22 5.56
CA ILE A 318 -20.21 -9.10 4.75
C ILE A 318 -18.68 -9.15 4.67
N GLY A 319 -18.07 -8.48 3.70
CA GLY A 319 -16.62 -8.49 3.48
C GLY A 319 -16.15 -9.77 2.77
N PRO A 320 -14.91 -10.24 3.01
CA PRO A 320 -14.27 -11.29 2.20
C PRO A 320 -14.80 -12.72 2.44
N GLY A 321 -15.85 -12.87 3.27
CA GLY A 321 -16.40 -14.18 3.64
C GLY A 321 -15.60 -14.90 4.72
N SER A 322 -16.17 -16.00 5.23
CA SER A 322 -15.64 -16.76 6.37
C SER A 322 -14.69 -17.89 5.95
N CYS A 323 -13.62 -18.09 6.71
CA CYS A 323 -12.68 -19.20 6.52
C CYS A 323 -13.27 -20.60 6.87
N GLU A 324 -14.45 -20.67 7.48
CA GLU A 324 -15.05 -21.92 7.96
C GLU A 324 -16.08 -22.52 6.98
N GLY A 325 -16.35 -21.86 5.85
CA GLY A 325 -17.19 -22.36 4.76
C GLY A 325 -16.39 -22.42 3.46
N GLY A 326 -15.91 -23.61 3.08
CA GLY A 326 -14.92 -23.84 2.01
C GLY A 326 -15.33 -23.51 0.58
N ASN A 327 -15.77 -22.29 0.30
CA ASN A 327 -15.83 -21.69 -1.04
C ASN A 327 -15.32 -20.26 -0.92
N VAL A 328 -14.01 -20.10 -0.73
CA VAL A 328 -13.39 -18.85 -1.16
C VAL A 328 -13.38 -18.92 -2.68
N ALA A 329 -14.38 -18.30 -3.31
CA ALA A 329 -14.40 -18.14 -4.74
C ALA A 329 -13.32 -17.11 -5.11
N TYR A 330 -12.07 -17.57 -5.14
CA TYR A 330 -11.07 -16.88 -5.93
C TYR A 330 -11.47 -17.09 -7.39
N PRO A 331 -11.66 -16.03 -8.20
CA PRO A 331 -11.51 -16.22 -9.62
C PRO A 331 -10.08 -16.74 -9.83
N ASP A 332 -9.96 -18.01 -10.23
CA ASP A 332 -8.70 -18.61 -10.67
C ASP A 332 -7.99 -17.61 -11.60
N ARG A 333 -6.90 -17.01 -11.11
CA ARG A 333 -6.01 -16.19 -11.94
C ARG A 333 -4.71 -16.95 -12.17
N PHE A 334 -4.75 -17.65 -13.31
CA PHE A 334 -3.69 -17.84 -14.30
C PHE A 334 -2.46 -18.70 -13.95
N GLU A 335 -2.42 -19.87 -14.61
CA GLU A 335 -1.22 -20.48 -15.19
C GLU A 335 -0.47 -19.51 -16.13
#